data_AF-A0A9E6BPR6-F1
#
_entry.id   AF-A0A9E6BPR6-F1
#
_cell.length_a   1.000
_cell.length_b   1.000
_cell.length_c   1.000
_cell.angle_alpha   90.00
_cell.angle_beta   90.00
_cell.angle_gamma   90.00
#
_symmetry.space_group_name_H-M   'P 1'
#
loop_
_entity.id
_entity.type
_entity.pdbx_description
1 polymer ?
#
loop_
_entity_poly.entity_id
_entity_poly.type
_entity_poly.pdbx_seq_one_letter_code
_entity_poly.pdbx_strand_id
1 'polypeptide(L)'
;WEECLRIGHTMAAEAIRIIQNAPLQKSPTLYCTSADVRLPVESDVIWGIVQNSPLGYPHNKDRSITAQVNLVNLGNAQILTIPGEALPNIGFYLKRKMRGQHNLLFGLTNDAFGYILTKVDFRSFPRYDYVSRTSLGEMTGEILIEKWLQLVEASPAPDQLQRP
;
A
#
# COMPACT_ATOMS: atom_id res chain seq x y z
N TRP A 1 -11.30 -9.21 -24.09
CA TRP A 1 -10.03 -8.95 -24.78
C TRP A 1 -9.94 -7.50 -25.26
N GLU A 2 -10.88 -7.04 -26.11
CA GLU A 2 -10.89 -5.66 -26.62
C GLU A 2 -10.84 -4.59 -25.52
N GLU A 3 -11.60 -4.77 -24.44
CA GLU A 3 -11.62 -3.82 -23.33
C GLU A 3 -10.26 -3.72 -22.60
N CYS A 4 -9.55 -4.84 -22.47
CA CYS A 4 -8.20 -4.86 -21.89
C CYS A 4 -7.22 -4.07 -22.77
N LEU A 5 -7.31 -4.23 -24.09
CA LEU A 5 -6.50 -3.46 -25.04
C LEU A 5 -6.83 -1.98 -24.97
N ARG A 6 -8.12 -1.62 -24.94
CA ARG A 6 -8.56 -0.22 -24.83
C ARG A 6 -7.97 0.44 -23.59
N ILE A 7 -8.17 -0.17 -22.40
CA ILE A 7 -7.65 0.36 -21.13
C ILE A 7 -6.12 0.44 -21.14
N GLY A 8 -5.45 -0.63 -21.58
CA GLY A 8 -3.99 -0.69 -21.63
C GLY A 8 -3.38 0.37 -22.54
N HIS A 9 -3.92 0.54 -23.75
CA HIS A 9 -3.47 1.57 -24.69
C HIS A 9 -3.75 2.99 -24.19
N THR A 10 -4.93 3.24 -23.60
CA THR A 10 -5.23 4.55 -23.01
C THR A 10 -4.26 4.89 -21.88
N MET A 11 -3.98 3.94 -20.98
CA MET A 11 -3.03 4.14 -19.88
C MET A 11 -1.61 4.41 -20.39
N ALA A 12 -1.15 3.65 -21.39
CA ALA A 12 0.18 3.83 -21.98
C ALA A 12 0.33 5.17 -22.69
N ALA A 13 -0.66 5.57 -23.50
CA ALA A 13 -0.66 6.85 -24.20
C ALA A 13 -0.58 8.03 -23.22
N GLU A 14 -1.34 7.96 -22.13
CA GLU A 14 -1.33 9.00 -21.10
C GLU A 14 0.00 9.05 -20.34
N ALA A 15 0.60 7.90 -20.02
CA ALA A 15 1.91 7.85 -19.38
C ALA A 15 3.00 8.50 -20.26
N ILE A 16 2.99 8.20 -21.56
CA ILE A 16 3.91 8.80 -22.54
C ILE A 16 3.69 10.32 -22.63
N ARG A 17 2.43 10.77 -22.69
CA ARG A 17 2.08 12.20 -22.71
C ARG A 17 2.61 12.95 -21.49
N ILE A 18 2.53 12.35 -20.30
CA ILE A 18 3.01 12.93 -19.05
C ILE A 18 4.55 12.97 -19.01
N ILE A 19 5.23 11.87 -19.34
CA ILE A 19 6.70 11.80 -19.21
C ILE A 19 7.42 12.64 -20.26
N GLN A 20 6.81 12.92 -21.41
CA GLN A 20 7.42 13.69 -22.50
C GLN A 20 7.98 15.05 -22.07
N ASN A 21 7.31 15.72 -21.12
CA ASN A 21 7.72 17.04 -20.62
C ASN A 21 8.20 16.99 -19.16
N ALA A 22 8.38 15.81 -18.59
CA ALA A 22 8.82 15.68 -17.21
C ALA A 22 10.30 16.06 -17.08
N PRO A 23 10.68 16.95 -16.15
CA PRO A 23 12.07 17.35 -15.98
C PRO A 23 12.92 16.19 -15.45
N LEU A 24 14.13 16.05 -15.99
CA LEU A 24 15.10 15.10 -15.47
C LEU A 24 15.60 15.53 -14.09
N GLN A 25 15.51 14.65 -13.10
CA GLN A 25 16.12 14.83 -11.79
C GLN A 25 17.56 14.30 -11.83
N LYS A 26 18.55 15.19 -11.91
CA LYS A 26 19.97 14.80 -11.90
C LYS A 26 20.41 14.44 -10.48
N SER A 27 20.97 13.24 -10.30
CA SER A 27 21.46 12.73 -9.01
C SER A 27 20.42 12.79 -7.89
N PRO A 28 19.25 12.14 -8.05
CA PRO A 28 18.18 12.19 -7.06
C PRO A 28 18.62 11.55 -5.73
N THR A 29 18.23 12.14 -4.60
CA THR A 29 18.49 11.55 -3.28
C THR A 29 17.66 10.27 -3.12
N LEU A 30 18.29 9.21 -2.59
CA LEU A 30 17.61 7.97 -2.20
C LEU A 30 17.59 7.86 -0.67
N TYR A 31 16.42 7.68 -0.10
CA TYR A 31 16.23 7.25 1.27
C TYR A 31 15.28 6.06 1.30
N CYS A 32 15.64 5.01 2.04
CA CYS A 32 14.81 3.81 2.19
C CYS A 32 14.82 3.39 3.65
N THR A 33 13.64 3.16 4.21
CA THR A 33 13.46 2.61 5.55
C THR A 33 12.34 1.57 5.54
N SER A 34 12.30 0.76 6.59
CA SER A 34 11.30 -0.27 6.79
C SER A 34 10.81 -0.29 8.24
N ALA A 35 9.63 -0.84 8.43
CA ALA A 35 9.17 -1.22 9.75
C ALA A 35 8.33 -2.49 9.68
N ASP A 36 8.46 -3.30 10.72
CA ASP A 36 7.61 -4.47 10.92
C ASP A 36 6.29 -4.05 11.56
N VAL A 37 5.21 -4.66 11.09
CA VAL A 37 3.85 -4.43 11.58
C VAL A 37 3.24 -5.77 11.96
N ARG A 38 2.93 -5.93 13.25
CA ARG A 38 2.20 -7.09 13.74
C ARG A 38 0.71 -6.89 13.46
N LEU A 39 0.08 -7.85 12.79
CA LEU A 39 -1.33 -7.81 12.43
C LEU A 39 -2.04 -9.05 12.98
N PRO A 40 -3.10 -8.89 13.79
CA PRO A 40 -3.94 -10.03 14.18
C PRO A 40 -4.66 -10.60 12.96
N VAL A 41 -4.88 -11.92 12.95
CA VAL A 41 -5.64 -12.61 11.90
C VAL A 41 -6.96 -13.11 12.48
N GLU A 42 -7.98 -12.26 12.41
CA GLU A 42 -9.33 -12.53 12.92
C GLU A 42 -10.10 -13.49 12.01
N SER A 43 -9.88 -13.43 10.69
CA SER A 43 -10.55 -14.32 9.74
C SER A 43 -10.09 -15.77 9.89
N ASP A 44 -11.00 -16.68 10.28
CA ASP A 44 -10.70 -18.12 10.36
C ASP A 44 -10.26 -18.71 9.02
N VAL A 45 -10.86 -18.22 7.92
CA VAL A 45 -10.51 -18.65 6.56
C VAL A 45 -9.08 -18.25 6.23
N ILE A 46 -8.71 -16.99 6.46
CA ILE A 46 -7.35 -16.52 6.18
C ILE A 46 -6.36 -17.19 7.12
N TRP A 47 -6.70 -17.38 8.39
CA TRP A 47 -5.84 -18.09 9.33
C TRP A 47 -5.59 -19.54 8.90
N GLY A 48 -6.64 -20.25 8.46
CA GLY A 48 -6.51 -21.59 7.90
C GLY A 48 -5.56 -21.63 6.68
N ILE A 49 -5.61 -20.61 5.81
CA ILE A 49 -4.67 -20.49 4.68
C ILE A 49 -3.24 -20.24 5.18
N VAL A 50 -3.03 -19.31 6.12
CA VAL A 50 -1.71 -19.01 6.68
C VAL A 50 -1.07 -20.27 7.29
N GLN A 51 -1.84 -21.06 8.03
CA GLN A 51 -1.34 -22.26 8.70
C GLN A 51 -1.04 -23.43 7.76
N ASN A 52 -1.82 -23.60 6.69
CA ASN A 52 -1.78 -24.80 5.85
C ASN A 52 -1.24 -24.56 4.44
N SER A 53 -0.93 -23.31 4.08
CA SER A 53 -0.39 -22.98 2.76
C SER A 53 0.96 -23.68 2.53
N PRO A 54 1.18 -24.30 1.36
CA PRO A 54 2.48 -24.87 1.00
C PRO A 54 3.59 -23.81 0.87
N LEU A 55 3.22 -22.52 0.84
CA LEU A 55 4.17 -21.41 0.82
C LEU A 55 4.83 -21.15 2.19
N GLY A 56 4.31 -21.75 3.27
CA GLY A 56 4.92 -21.66 4.60
C GLY A 56 4.97 -20.24 5.17
N TYR A 57 3.83 -19.54 5.16
CA TYR A 57 3.76 -18.16 5.64
C TYR A 57 4.22 -18.03 7.10
N PRO A 58 5.20 -17.14 7.39
CA PRO A 58 5.59 -16.85 8.76
C PRO A 58 4.40 -16.34 9.56
N HIS A 59 4.19 -16.91 10.75
CA HIS A 59 3.13 -16.50 11.66
C HIS A 59 3.58 -16.67 13.12
N ASN A 60 2.88 -15.97 14.00
CA ASN A 60 3.17 -15.94 15.42
C ASN A 60 2.27 -16.92 16.18
N LYS A 61 2.66 -17.26 17.42
CA LYS A 61 1.93 -18.21 18.29
C LYS A 61 0.55 -17.70 18.75
N ASP A 62 0.33 -16.39 18.72
CA ASP A 62 -0.88 -15.69 19.18
C ASP A 62 -1.83 -15.32 18.03
N ARG A 63 -1.83 -16.12 16.94
CA ARG A 63 -2.73 -15.93 15.79
C ARG A 63 -2.56 -14.55 15.14
N SER A 64 -1.31 -14.16 14.93
CA SER A 64 -0.94 -12.93 14.24
C SER A 64 0.13 -13.20 13.19
N ILE A 65 0.27 -12.31 12.23
CA ILE A 65 1.40 -12.27 11.29
C ILE A 65 2.23 -11.01 11.51
N THR A 66 3.42 -10.98 10.93
CA THR A 66 4.27 -9.79 10.89
C THR A 66 4.52 -9.47 9.43
N ALA A 67 4.08 -8.29 8.98
CA ALA A 67 4.30 -7.80 7.62
C ALA A 67 5.36 -6.71 7.64
N GLN A 68 6.24 -6.69 6.64
CA GLN A 68 7.19 -5.59 6.46
C GLN A 68 6.58 -4.52 5.56
N VAL A 69 6.58 -3.27 6.01
CA VAL A 69 6.26 -2.11 5.17
C VAL A 69 7.47 -1.19 5.03
N ASN A 70 7.54 -0.46 3.92
CA ASN A 70 8.66 0.38 3.56
C ASN A 70 8.17 1.78 3.20
N LEU A 71 9.05 2.74 3.47
CA LEU A 71 8.99 4.08 2.90
C LEU A 71 10.24 4.31 2.06
N VAL A 72 10.04 4.72 0.81
CA VAL A 72 11.12 5.08 -0.11
C VAL A 72 10.92 6.50 -0.57
N ASN A 73 11.92 7.35 -0.36
CA ASN A 73 12.04 8.62 -1.06
C ASN A 73 13.04 8.44 -2.20
N LEU A 74 12.65 8.86 -3.40
CA LEU A 74 13.54 8.90 -4.57
C LEU A 74 13.33 10.21 -5.31
N GLY A 75 14.29 11.12 -5.20
CA GLY A 75 14.11 12.49 -5.67
C GLY A 75 12.90 13.12 -5.01
N ASN A 76 11.99 13.66 -5.82
CA ASN A 76 10.74 14.28 -5.35
C ASN A 76 9.57 13.32 -5.10
N ALA A 77 9.77 12.01 -5.29
CA ALA A 77 8.76 11.00 -5.03
C ALA A 77 8.85 10.48 -3.58
N GLN A 78 7.70 10.24 -2.96
CA GLN A 78 7.58 9.46 -1.74
C GLN A 78 6.67 8.26 -2.00
N ILE A 79 7.14 7.08 -1.64
CA ILE A 79 6.51 5.80 -1.94
C ILE A 79 6.28 5.08 -0.61
N LEU A 80 5.04 4.64 -0.36
CA LEU A 80 4.74 3.66 0.69
C LEU A 80 4.42 2.30 0.05
N THR A 81 4.92 1.24 0.66
CA THR A 81 4.58 -0.14 0.28
C THR A 81 3.39 -0.64 1.11
N ILE A 82 2.49 -1.35 0.43
CA ILE A 82 1.23 -1.86 0.98
C ILE A 82 1.24 -3.39 0.87
N PRO A 83 1.17 -4.13 1.99
CA PRO A 83 1.27 -5.58 2.02
C PRO A 83 -0.08 -6.25 1.69
N GLY A 84 -0.75 -5.79 0.63
CA GLY A 84 -2.09 -6.21 0.23
C GLY A 84 -2.78 -5.21 -0.71
N GLU A 85 -4.11 -5.27 -0.75
CA GLU A 85 -4.99 -4.44 -1.58
C GLU A 85 -5.74 -3.43 -0.70
N ALA A 86 -5.17 -2.23 -0.51
CA ALA A 86 -5.83 -1.18 0.27
C ALA A 86 -6.97 -0.51 -0.51
N LEU A 87 -8.07 -0.21 0.20
CA LEU A 87 -9.19 0.52 -0.39
C LEU A 87 -8.80 1.96 -0.79
N PRO A 88 -9.47 2.54 -1.80
CA PRO A 88 -9.12 3.86 -2.31
C PRO A 88 -9.10 4.98 -1.26
N ASN A 89 -10.01 4.94 -0.29
CA ASN A 89 -10.09 5.94 0.79
C ASN A 89 -8.83 5.94 1.68
N ILE A 90 -8.28 4.77 2.01
CA ILE A 90 -6.98 4.66 2.69
C ILE A 90 -5.91 5.32 1.84
N GLY A 91 -5.87 4.99 0.54
CA GLY A 91 -4.87 5.54 -0.36
C GLY A 91 -4.92 7.07 -0.49
N PHE A 92 -6.13 7.63 -0.66
CA PHE A 92 -6.32 9.08 -0.67
C PHE A 92 -5.97 9.73 0.68
N TYR A 93 -6.30 9.08 1.79
CA TYR A 93 -5.98 9.57 3.12
C TYR A 93 -4.46 9.69 3.31
N LEU A 94 -3.70 8.62 3.01
CA LEU A 94 -2.25 8.59 3.12
C LEU A 94 -1.58 9.62 2.21
N LYS A 95 -1.97 9.69 0.93
CA LYS A 95 -1.36 10.61 -0.04
C LYS A 95 -1.47 12.09 0.34
N ARG A 96 -2.50 12.49 1.09
CA ARG A 96 -2.64 13.86 1.62
C ARG A 96 -1.71 14.16 2.81
N LYS A 97 -1.20 13.13 3.47
CA LYS A 97 -0.32 13.23 4.65
C LYS A 97 1.14 12.98 4.30
N MET A 98 1.41 12.30 3.19
CA MET A 98 2.74 12.16 2.60
C MET A 98 3.30 13.50 2.10
N ARG A 99 4.62 13.61 2.06
CA ARG A 99 5.36 14.88 1.89
C ARG A 99 6.06 15.03 0.54
N GLY A 100 5.92 14.06 -0.37
CA GLY A 100 6.47 14.14 -1.72
C GLY A 100 5.64 15.01 -2.66
N GLN A 101 6.27 15.45 -3.75
CA GLN A 101 5.54 16.06 -4.87
C GLN A 101 4.79 14.99 -5.67
N HIS A 102 5.32 13.77 -5.69
CA HIS A 102 4.66 12.58 -6.22
C HIS A 102 4.52 11.53 -5.12
N ASN A 103 3.31 11.42 -4.56
CA ASN A 103 2.99 10.41 -3.55
C ASN A 103 2.43 9.15 -4.22
N LEU A 104 3.15 8.05 -4.09
CA LEU A 104 2.84 6.76 -4.70
C LEU A 104 2.59 5.71 -3.62
N LEU A 105 1.69 4.78 -3.90
CA LEU A 105 1.40 3.63 -3.05
C LEU A 105 1.58 2.38 -3.90
N PHE A 106 2.50 1.51 -3.50
CA PHE A 106 2.74 0.26 -4.22
C PHE A 106 1.97 -0.86 -3.51
N GLY A 107 0.88 -1.30 -4.12
CA GLY A 107 0.09 -2.45 -3.67
C GLY A 107 0.85 -3.77 -3.83
N LEU A 108 0.43 -4.80 -3.10
CA LEU A 108 0.96 -6.17 -3.23
C LEU A 108 2.49 -6.26 -3.11
N THR A 109 3.04 -5.57 -2.11
CA THR A 109 4.50 -5.47 -1.90
C THR A 109 4.90 -6.08 -0.57
N ASN A 110 6.02 -6.82 -0.56
CA ASN A 110 6.54 -7.65 0.53
C ASN A 110 5.62 -8.82 0.93
N ASP A 111 4.30 -8.61 0.90
CA ASP A 111 3.27 -9.60 1.16
C ASP A 111 2.01 -9.33 0.30
N ALA A 112 1.08 -10.28 0.30
CA ALA A 112 -0.18 -10.21 -0.43
C ALA A 112 -1.38 -10.55 0.48
N PHE A 113 -1.50 -9.86 1.63
CA PHE A 113 -2.55 -10.11 2.62
C PHE A 113 -3.89 -9.46 2.22
N GLY A 114 -4.51 -10.00 1.17
CA GLY A 114 -5.90 -9.73 0.79
C GLY A 114 -6.28 -8.24 0.78
N TYR A 115 -7.55 -7.96 1.10
CA TYR A 115 -8.05 -6.58 1.13
C TYR A 115 -7.79 -5.92 2.47
N ILE A 116 -7.43 -4.63 2.44
CA ILE A 116 -7.21 -3.79 3.62
C ILE A 116 -8.26 -2.69 3.60
N LEU A 117 -9.13 -2.70 4.61
CA LEU A 117 -10.27 -1.79 4.75
C LEU A 117 -10.09 -0.90 5.99
N THR A 118 -10.70 0.28 5.95
CA THR A 118 -10.91 1.05 7.18
C THR A 118 -11.94 0.35 8.05
N LYS A 119 -11.89 0.58 9.36
CA LYS A 119 -12.84 -0.01 10.30
C LYS A 119 -14.30 0.26 9.89
N VAL A 120 -14.59 1.50 9.45
CA VAL A 120 -15.95 1.93 9.10
C VAL A 120 -16.49 1.28 7.82
N ASP A 121 -15.61 0.77 6.95
CA ASP A 121 -16.00 0.03 5.75
C ASP A 121 -16.14 -1.48 6.00
N PHE A 122 -15.60 -1.99 7.10
CA PHE A 122 -15.60 -3.43 7.35
C PHE A 122 -17.03 -3.94 7.55
N ARG A 123 -17.49 -4.84 6.68
CA ARG A 123 -18.86 -5.38 6.65
C ARG A 123 -19.97 -4.31 6.62
N SER A 124 -19.68 -3.11 6.11
CA SER A 124 -20.64 -1.98 6.11
C SER A 124 -21.76 -2.12 5.07
N PHE A 125 -21.52 -2.86 3.97
CA PHE A 125 -22.49 -3.11 2.91
C PHE A 125 -22.43 -4.56 2.42
N PRO A 126 -23.53 -5.14 1.89
CA PRO A 126 -23.50 -6.46 1.24
C PRO A 126 -22.44 -6.56 0.13
N ARG A 127 -22.22 -5.48 -0.62
CA ARG A 127 -21.18 -5.44 -1.67
C ARG A 127 -19.76 -5.55 -1.13
N TYR A 128 -19.55 -5.26 0.15
CA TYR A 128 -18.24 -5.34 0.81
C TYR A 128 -18.02 -6.68 1.51
N ASP A 129 -18.96 -7.63 1.40
CA ASP A 129 -18.83 -8.95 2.01
C ASP A 129 -17.54 -9.67 1.58
N TYR A 130 -17.28 -9.73 0.27
CA TYR A 130 -16.09 -10.39 -0.26
C TYR A 130 -14.80 -9.79 0.31
N VAL A 131 -14.61 -8.48 0.12
CA VAL A 131 -13.40 -7.78 0.57
C VAL A 131 -13.21 -7.85 2.08
N SER A 132 -14.29 -7.81 2.86
CA SER A 132 -14.23 -7.94 4.32
C SER A 132 -13.84 -9.35 4.76
N ARG A 133 -14.36 -10.41 4.10
CA ARG A 133 -14.01 -11.81 4.43
C ARG A 133 -12.58 -12.17 4.02
N THR A 134 -12.06 -11.51 3.00
CA THR A 134 -10.67 -11.67 2.53
C THR A 134 -9.68 -10.69 3.19
N SER A 135 -10.10 -9.94 4.21
CA SER A 135 -9.21 -9.14 5.06
C SER A 135 -8.68 -10.00 6.22
N LEU A 136 -7.55 -9.60 6.80
CA LEU A 136 -7.04 -10.19 8.03
C LEU A 136 -7.99 -9.93 9.22
N GLY A 137 -8.61 -8.76 9.29
CA GLY A 137 -9.54 -8.37 10.36
C GLY A 137 -10.09 -6.95 10.21
N GLU A 138 -10.96 -6.54 11.13
CA GLU A 138 -11.60 -5.22 11.14
C GLU A 138 -10.59 -4.08 11.37
N MET A 139 -9.58 -4.34 12.21
CA MET A 139 -8.59 -3.34 12.62
C MET A 139 -7.34 -3.28 11.72
N THR A 140 -7.25 -4.12 10.68
CA THR A 140 -6.04 -4.21 9.82
C THR A 140 -5.67 -2.88 9.18
N GLY A 141 -6.65 -2.16 8.60
CA GLY A 141 -6.39 -0.86 7.99
C GLY A 141 -5.98 0.21 9.01
N GLU A 142 -6.59 0.23 10.19
CA GLU A 142 -6.27 1.22 11.23
C GLU A 142 -4.82 1.07 11.73
N ILE A 143 -4.41 -0.18 12.02
CA ILE A 143 -3.04 -0.49 12.48
C ILE A 143 -2.01 -0.07 11.41
N LEU A 144 -2.29 -0.41 10.14
CA LEU A 144 -1.39 -0.06 9.05
C LEU A 144 -1.35 1.45 8.79
N ILE A 145 -2.49 2.14 8.81
CA ILE A 145 -2.57 3.60 8.67
C ILE A 145 -1.72 4.28 9.73
N GLU A 146 -1.87 3.90 10.99
CA GLU A 146 -1.07 4.46 12.08
C GLU A 146 0.42 4.27 11.80
N LYS A 147 0.83 3.06 11.43
CA LYS A 147 2.23 2.73 11.19
C LYS A 147 2.83 3.45 9.98
N TRP A 148 2.07 3.59 8.88
CA TRP A 148 2.49 4.35 7.71
C TRP A 148 2.64 5.83 8.02
N LEU A 149 1.72 6.42 8.80
CA LEU A 149 1.84 7.81 9.22
C LEU A 149 3.07 8.03 10.12
N GLN A 150 3.34 7.12 11.05
CA GLN A 150 4.56 7.14 11.87
C GLN A 150 5.82 7.10 10.99
N LEU A 151 5.86 6.22 9.98
CA LEU A 151 6.97 6.16 9.03
C LEU A 151 7.15 7.45 8.25
N VAL A 152 6.05 8.03 7.77
CA VAL A 152 6.07 9.31 7.04
C VAL A 152 6.59 10.44 7.94
N GLU A 153 6.19 10.48 9.21
CA GLU A 153 6.62 11.51 10.15
C GLU A 153 8.10 11.36 10.56
N ALA A 154 8.55 10.13 10.82
CA ALA A 154 9.91 9.84 11.28
C ALA A 154 10.98 9.92 10.16
N SER A 155 10.57 9.93 8.89
CA SER A 155 11.50 9.96 7.74
C SER A 155 11.91 11.39 7.35
N PRO A 156 13.02 11.59 6.62
CA PRO A 156 13.28 12.86 5.95
C PRO A 156 12.21 13.16 4.89
N ALA A 157 12.01 14.45 4.58
CA ALA A 157 11.19 14.84 3.43
C ALA A 157 11.92 14.48 2.12
N PRO A 158 11.21 14.12 1.04
CA PRO A 158 11.82 13.98 -0.28
C PRO A 158 12.34 15.32 -0.82
N ASP A 159 13.14 15.25 -1.88
CA ASP A 159 13.60 16.44 -2.58
C ASP A 159 12.40 17.25 -3.10
N GLN A 160 12.56 18.57 -3.22
CA GLN A 160 11.56 19.45 -3.80
C GLN A 160 12.09 19.98 -5.12
N LEU A 161 11.43 19.67 -6.23
CA LEU A 161 11.71 20.37 -7.49
C LEU A 161 11.12 21.77 -7.39
N GLN A 162 11.93 22.78 -7.75
CA GLN A 162 11.41 24.12 -7.96
C GLN A 162 10.36 24.03 -9.07
N ARG A 163 9.15 24.52 -8.78
CA ARG A 163 8.15 24.69 -9.83
C ARG A 163 8.68 25.81 -10.76
N PRO A 164 8.60 25.64 -12.09
CA PRO A 164 8.91 26.72 -13.01
C PRO A 164 8.05 27.95 -12.74
#